data_AF-A0A2G5IXB5-F1
#
_entry.id   AF-A0A2G5IXB5-F1
#
_cell.length_a   1.000
_cell.length_b   1.000
_cell.length_c   1.000
_cell.angle_alpha   90.00
_cell.angle_beta   90.00
_cell.angle_gamma   90.00
#
_symmetry.space_group_name_H-M   'P 1'
#
loop_
_entity.id
_entity.type
_entity.pdbx_description
1 polymer ?
#
loop_
_entity_poly.entity_id
_entity_poly.type
_entity_poly.pdbx_seq_one_letter_code
_entity_poly.pdbx_strand_id
1 'polypeptide(L)'
;MLTLKIQQMTVDGHPYLCPDCASQAFTLDGSGFIDAFPVWGNCWNGHRWEEPLITLGTLKEIKAASTGRERAEDDDAFAIVIGGAVLAGILHPELTADDLKTAGGAAWKRIIKPAVRRRKRAAFRAVKRPVSNAVAAAQAAAIGAAWVLQAGGHSPDPDYKPEPINPCAACGGKGGHNIEYRLHKTTRVRCSVCSGTGEID
;
A
#
# COMPACT_ATOMS: atom_id res chain seq x y z
N MET A 1 35.61 -10.34 -5.55
CA MET A 1 34.90 -9.31 -6.34
C MET A 1 34.30 -8.35 -5.35
N LEU A 2 34.60 -7.07 -5.47
CA LEU A 2 34.10 -5.99 -4.61
C LEU A 2 33.30 -5.04 -5.49
N THR A 3 32.04 -4.86 -5.18
CA THR A 3 31.12 -3.96 -5.90
C THR A 3 30.57 -2.96 -4.90
N LEU A 4 30.67 -1.66 -5.23
CA LEU A 4 30.05 -0.59 -4.45
C LEU A 4 29.06 0.16 -5.32
N LYS A 5 27.84 0.31 -4.82
CA LYS A 5 26.81 1.14 -5.47
C LYS A 5 26.87 2.52 -4.84
N ILE A 6 26.93 3.54 -5.67
CA ILE A 6 27.06 4.94 -5.26
C ILE A 6 25.84 5.69 -5.78
N GLN A 7 25.15 6.39 -4.89
CA GLN A 7 23.98 7.20 -5.23
C GLN A 7 24.40 8.59 -5.71
N GLN A 8 25.40 9.18 -5.06
CA GLN A 8 26.00 10.46 -5.40
C GLN A 8 27.47 10.47 -5.03
N MET A 9 28.30 11.14 -5.82
CA MET A 9 29.71 11.35 -5.55
C MET A 9 30.13 12.74 -5.98
N THR A 10 31.10 13.28 -5.27
CA THR A 10 31.76 14.54 -5.55
C THR A 10 33.26 14.34 -5.58
N VAL A 11 33.93 15.06 -6.46
CA VAL A 11 35.39 15.24 -6.50
C VAL A 11 35.64 16.71 -6.21
N ASP A 12 36.34 17.01 -5.12
CA ASP A 12 36.61 18.39 -4.66
C ASP A 12 35.35 19.25 -4.52
N GLY A 13 34.25 18.62 -4.05
CA GLY A 13 32.96 19.28 -3.88
C GLY A 13 32.16 19.47 -5.17
N HIS A 14 32.70 19.11 -6.33
CA HIS A 14 31.97 19.13 -7.60
C HIS A 14 31.32 17.76 -7.86
N PRO A 15 30.03 17.72 -8.28
CA PRO A 15 29.35 16.46 -8.53
C PRO A 15 30.02 15.71 -9.68
N TYR A 16 30.35 14.44 -9.42
CA TYR A 16 30.85 13.55 -10.44
C TYR A 16 29.68 12.87 -11.14
N LEU A 17 29.58 13.07 -12.45
CA LEU A 17 28.48 12.60 -13.28
C LEU A 17 28.99 11.60 -14.31
N CYS A 18 28.12 10.67 -14.72
CA CYS A 18 28.39 9.84 -15.89
C CYS A 18 28.61 10.75 -17.12
N PRO A 19 29.70 10.57 -17.87
CA PRO A 19 30.03 11.43 -19.00
C PRO A 19 29.00 11.37 -20.13
N ASP A 20 28.33 10.23 -20.30
CA ASP A 20 27.41 10.01 -21.43
C ASP A 20 25.98 10.50 -21.16
N CYS A 21 25.50 10.38 -19.92
CA CYS A 21 24.09 10.62 -19.59
C CYS A 21 23.87 11.50 -18.36
N ALA A 22 24.93 12.06 -17.78
CA ALA A 22 24.90 12.91 -16.60
C ALA A 22 24.24 12.27 -15.35
N SER A 23 24.13 10.94 -15.30
CA SER A 23 23.62 10.24 -14.11
C SER A 23 24.57 10.41 -12.93
N GLN A 24 24.00 10.69 -11.76
CA GLN A 24 24.73 10.77 -10.48
C GLN A 24 24.89 9.40 -9.81
N ALA A 25 24.03 8.44 -10.16
CA ALA A 25 24.05 7.11 -9.58
C ALA A 25 24.79 6.12 -10.49
N PHE A 26 25.71 5.38 -9.90
CA PHE A 26 26.57 4.42 -10.60
C PHE A 26 27.05 3.30 -9.66
N THR A 27 27.73 2.32 -10.24
CA THR A 27 28.30 1.16 -9.56
C THR A 27 29.78 1.09 -9.92
N LEU A 28 30.62 0.85 -8.93
CA LEU A 28 32.06 0.62 -9.10
C LEU A 28 32.37 -0.85 -8.85
N ASP A 29 32.88 -1.52 -9.89
CA ASP A 29 33.13 -2.96 -9.89
C ASP A 29 34.63 -3.24 -9.95
N GLY A 30 35.18 -3.72 -8.83
CA GLY A 30 36.55 -4.17 -8.68
C GLY A 30 36.65 -5.70 -8.65
N SER A 31 37.49 -6.27 -9.51
CA SER A 31 37.77 -7.70 -9.52
C SER A 31 39.26 -8.00 -9.39
N GLY A 32 39.58 -9.15 -8.78
CA GLY A 32 40.95 -9.58 -8.49
C GLY A 32 41.38 -9.37 -7.04
N PHE A 33 42.67 -9.57 -6.80
CA PHE A 33 43.28 -9.62 -5.46
C PHE A 33 44.39 -8.58 -5.27
N ILE A 34 44.85 -7.93 -6.35
CA ILE A 34 45.90 -6.91 -6.34
C ILE A 34 45.25 -5.53 -6.26
N ASP A 35 45.69 -4.70 -5.32
CA ASP A 35 45.11 -3.37 -5.09
C ASP A 35 45.28 -2.42 -6.28
N ALA A 36 46.31 -2.60 -7.10
CA ALA A 36 46.55 -1.81 -8.31
C ALA A 36 45.60 -2.13 -9.48
N PHE A 37 44.73 -3.14 -9.37
CA PHE A 37 43.84 -3.46 -10.49
C PHE A 37 42.78 -2.38 -10.73
N PRO A 38 42.47 -2.08 -12.00
CA PRO A 38 41.52 -1.04 -12.35
C PRO A 38 40.09 -1.42 -11.94
N VAL A 39 39.32 -0.42 -11.52
CA VAL A 39 37.90 -0.54 -11.18
C VAL A 39 37.08 0.10 -12.28
N TRP A 40 36.06 -0.62 -12.75
CA TRP A 40 35.18 -0.15 -13.80
C TRP A 40 33.92 0.47 -13.22
N GLY A 41 33.56 1.65 -13.71
CA GLY A 41 32.30 2.29 -13.35
C GLY A 41 31.20 2.01 -14.37
N ASN A 42 30.01 1.72 -13.87
CA ASN A 42 28.79 1.51 -14.64
C ASN A 42 27.69 2.42 -14.09
N CYS A 43 27.19 3.36 -14.87
CA CYS A 43 26.05 4.16 -14.45
C CYS A 43 24.76 3.30 -14.41
N TRP A 44 23.78 3.71 -13.63
CA TRP A 44 22.54 2.93 -13.49
C TRP A 44 21.66 2.90 -14.75
N ASN A 45 21.95 3.76 -15.72
CA ASN A 45 21.34 3.72 -17.05
C ASN A 45 22.03 2.74 -18.00
N GLY A 46 23.08 2.04 -17.54
CA GLY A 46 23.75 0.97 -18.28
C GLY A 46 24.98 1.37 -19.08
N HIS A 47 25.45 2.62 -18.99
CA HIS A 47 26.70 3.03 -19.63
C HIS A 47 27.90 2.65 -18.77
N ARG A 48 28.94 2.13 -19.42
CA ARG A 48 30.22 1.78 -18.80
C ARG A 48 31.25 2.86 -19.13
N TRP A 49 32.03 3.27 -18.15
CA TRP A 49 33.12 4.22 -18.38
C TRP A 49 34.25 3.57 -19.20
N GLU A 50 34.77 4.33 -20.15
CA GLU A 50 35.90 3.92 -21.00
C GLU A 50 37.21 3.84 -20.22
N GLU A 51 37.38 4.71 -19.23
CA GLU A 51 38.57 4.77 -18.39
C GLU A 51 38.26 4.43 -16.93
N PRO A 52 39.11 3.63 -16.27
CA PRO A 52 38.96 3.31 -14.85
C PRO A 52 39.32 4.53 -14.00
N LEU A 53 38.37 4.99 -13.20
CA LEU A 53 38.54 6.18 -12.34
C LEU A 53 39.47 5.91 -11.16
N ILE A 54 39.39 4.71 -10.58
CA ILE A 54 40.10 4.33 -9.35
C ILE A 54 40.63 2.90 -9.44
N THR A 55 41.45 2.52 -8.46
CA THR A 55 41.97 1.16 -8.31
C THR A 55 41.18 0.36 -7.27
N LEU A 56 41.41 -0.95 -7.23
CA LEU A 56 40.81 -1.84 -6.24
C LEU A 56 41.21 -1.46 -4.82
N GLY A 57 42.43 -0.97 -4.60
CA GLY A 57 42.91 -0.46 -3.32
C GLY A 57 42.06 0.71 -2.85
N THR A 58 41.85 1.70 -3.71
CA THR A 58 40.97 2.84 -3.44
C THR A 58 39.53 2.40 -3.19
N LEU A 59 39.01 1.42 -3.94
CA LEU A 59 37.66 0.90 -3.72
C LEU A 59 37.52 0.24 -2.33
N LYS A 60 38.57 -0.43 -1.84
CA LYS A 60 38.61 -0.95 -0.46
C LYS A 60 38.69 0.17 0.56
N GLU A 61 39.44 1.24 0.29
CA GLU A 61 39.49 2.42 1.16
C GLU A 61 38.14 3.12 1.27
N ILE A 62 37.41 3.29 0.17
CA ILE A 62 36.03 3.82 0.17
C ILE A 62 35.15 2.98 1.10
N LYS A 63 35.21 1.65 0.96
CA LYS A 63 34.45 0.74 1.81
C LYS A 63 34.90 0.76 3.27
N ALA A 64 36.18 1.01 3.55
CA ALA A 64 36.67 1.10 4.92
C ALA A 64 36.31 2.44 5.57
N ALA A 65 36.21 3.51 4.78
CA ALA A 65 35.85 4.86 5.21
C ALA A 65 34.33 5.11 5.24
N SER A 66 33.52 4.16 4.78
CA SER A 66 32.05 4.25 4.86
C SER A 66 31.62 4.38 6.32
N THR A 67 30.72 5.32 6.60
CA THR A 67 30.16 5.51 7.95
C THR A 67 29.32 4.31 8.39
N GLY A 68 28.77 3.56 7.44
CA GLY A 68 27.84 2.47 7.69
C GLY A 68 26.46 2.99 8.08
N ARG A 69 25.45 2.13 7.96
CA ARG A 69 24.07 2.42 8.37
C ARG A 69 23.66 1.52 9.53
N GLU A 70 23.11 2.12 10.57
CA GLU A 70 22.47 1.38 11.67
C GLU A 70 20.95 1.36 11.51
N ARG A 71 20.35 2.42 10.94
CA ARG A 71 18.92 2.59 10.74
C ARG A 71 18.53 2.77 9.27
N ALA A 72 17.26 2.57 8.99
CA ALA A 72 16.69 2.75 7.66
C ALA A 72 16.74 4.21 7.18
N GLU A 73 16.77 5.18 8.09
CA GLU A 73 16.83 6.61 7.76
C GLU A 73 18.26 7.15 7.60
N ASP A 74 19.27 6.39 8.02
CA ASP A 74 20.65 6.86 7.97
C ASP A 74 21.18 6.81 6.53
N ASP A 75 21.99 7.78 6.13
CA ASP A 75 22.75 7.74 4.87
C ASP A 75 24.14 7.14 5.12
N ASP A 76 24.60 6.27 4.22
CA ASP A 76 25.96 5.75 4.27
C ASP A 76 26.89 6.66 3.48
N ALA A 77 27.69 7.49 4.16
CA ALA A 77 28.58 8.43 3.52
C ALA A 77 30.03 7.95 3.56
N PHE A 78 30.84 8.39 2.62
CA PHE A 78 32.29 8.22 2.65
C PHE A 78 33.00 9.50 2.22
N ALA A 79 34.23 9.68 2.70
CA ALA A 79 35.14 10.73 2.26
C ALA A 79 36.59 10.22 2.34
N ILE A 80 37.30 10.22 1.22
CA ILE A 80 38.72 9.82 1.12
C ILE A 80 39.49 10.82 0.27
N VAL A 81 40.82 10.83 0.41
CA VAL A 81 41.71 11.71 -0.38
C VAL A 81 42.56 10.86 -1.32
N ILE A 82 42.50 11.15 -2.62
CA ILE A 82 43.25 10.42 -3.66
C ILE A 82 44.03 11.44 -4.47
N GLY A 83 45.36 11.34 -4.48
CA GLY A 83 46.21 12.21 -5.30
C GLY A 83 46.03 13.71 -5.03
N GLY A 84 45.55 14.09 -3.84
CA GLY A 84 45.24 15.47 -3.45
C GLY A 84 43.78 15.90 -3.68
N ALA A 85 42.98 15.09 -4.37
CA ALA A 85 41.55 15.35 -4.59
C ALA A 85 40.70 14.65 -3.50
N VAL A 86 39.65 15.33 -3.03
CA VAL A 86 38.70 14.76 -2.05
C VAL A 86 37.57 14.08 -2.79
N LEU A 87 37.50 12.75 -2.65
CA LEU A 87 36.40 11.94 -3.14
C LEU A 87 35.41 11.71 -1.99
N ALA A 88 34.22 12.29 -2.09
CA ALA A 88 33.16 12.11 -1.10
C ALA A 88 31.85 11.72 -1.75
N GLY A 89 31.00 10.95 -1.07
CA GLY A 89 29.75 10.51 -1.65
C GLY A 89 28.84 9.76 -0.69
N ILE A 90 27.67 9.41 -1.20
CA ILE A 90 26.66 8.61 -0.51
C ILE A 90 26.58 7.25 -1.21
N LEU A 91 26.86 6.18 -0.47
CA LEU A 91 26.68 4.81 -0.93
C LEU A 91 25.20 4.48 -0.98
N HIS A 92 24.82 3.65 -1.95
CA HIS A 92 23.47 3.14 -2.01
C HIS A 92 23.20 2.27 -0.78
N PRO A 93 22.08 2.48 -0.08
CA PRO A 93 21.73 1.72 1.11
C PRO A 93 21.69 0.21 0.81
N GLU A 94 22.51 -0.56 1.52
CA GLU A 94 22.32 -2.01 1.61
C GLU A 94 21.16 -2.35 2.55
N LEU A 95 20.48 -3.47 2.30
CA LEU A 95 19.34 -3.92 3.10
C LEU A 95 19.80 -4.24 4.53
N THR A 96 19.32 -3.47 5.50
CA THR A 96 19.57 -3.71 6.93
C THR A 96 18.47 -4.57 7.55
N ALA A 97 18.72 -5.11 8.75
CA ALA A 97 17.70 -5.84 9.50
C ALA A 97 16.50 -4.95 9.88
N ASP A 98 16.71 -3.64 10.00
CA ASP A 98 15.65 -2.68 10.32
C ASP A 98 14.76 -2.39 9.12
N ASP A 99 15.33 -2.33 7.91
CA ASP A 99 14.56 -2.27 6.65
C ASP A 99 13.58 -3.45 6.52
N LEU A 100 14.04 -4.66 6.85
CA LEU A 100 13.21 -5.87 6.84
C LEU A 100 12.09 -5.82 7.90
N LYS A 101 12.37 -5.32 9.11
CA LYS A 101 11.35 -5.15 10.15
C LYS A 101 10.30 -4.14 9.74
N THR A 102 10.71 -3.02 9.17
CA THR A 102 9.81 -1.96 8.71
C THR A 102 8.93 -2.46 7.56
N ALA A 103 9.51 -3.14 6.57
CA ALA A 103 8.78 -3.76 5.47
C ALA A 103 7.80 -4.85 5.97
N GLY A 104 8.25 -5.72 6.89
CA GLY A 104 7.43 -6.76 7.50
C GLY A 104 6.27 -6.19 8.33
N GLY A 105 6.51 -5.13 9.10
CA GLY A 105 5.49 -4.41 9.85
C GLY A 105 4.45 -3.76 8.95
N ALA A 106 4.86 -3.19 7.82
CA ALA A 106 3.97 -2.62 6.82
C ALA A 106 3.11 -3.71 6.14
N ALA A 107 3.73 -4.83 5.73
CA ALA A 107 3.02 -5.97 5.16
C ALA A 107 2.02 -6.58 6.16
N TRP A 108 2.40 -6.71 7.43
CA TRP A 108 1.50 -7.13 8.49
C TRP A 108 0.31 -6.19 8.65
N LYS A 109 0.55 -4.87 8.73
CA LYS A 109 -0.51 -3.86 8.90
C LYS A 109 -1.44 -3.78 7.68
N ARG A 110 -0.93 -3.91 6.46
CA ARG A 110 -1.70 -3.72 5.22
C ARG A 110 -2.38 -4.99 4.72
N ILE A 111 -1.77 -6.15 4.88
CA ILE A 111 -2.26 -7.40 4.26
C ILE A 111 -2.82 -8.33 5.34
N ILE A 112 -2.00 -8.67 6.34
CA ILE A 112 -2.34 -9.74 7.29
C ILE A 112 -3.40 -9.25 8.30
N LYS A 113 -3.20 -8.09 8.93
CA LYS A 113 -4.10 -7.53 9.95
C LYS A 113 -5.53 -7.30 9.42
N PRO A 114 -5.75 -6.74 8.21
CA PRO A 114 -7.09 -6.60 7.66
C PRO A 114 -7.75 -7.94 7.33
N ALA A 115 -7.00 -8.90 6.81
CA ALA A 115 -7.50 -10.25 6.52
C ALA A 115 -7.96 -10.98 7.79
N VAL A 116 -7.14 -10.93 8.85
CA VAL A 116 -7.48 -11.51 10.17
C VAL A 116 -8.72 -10.80 10.76
N ARG A 117 -8.81 -9.47 10.66
CA ARG A 117 -9.99 -8.73 11.14
C ARG A 117 -11.25 -9.08 10.35
N ARG A 118 -11.16 -9.26 9.03
CA ARG A 118 -12.29 -9.70 8.18
C ARG A 118 -12.76 -11.10 8.57
N ARG A 119 -11.84 -12.06 8.76
CA ARG A 119 -12.18 -13.42 9.21
C ARG A 119 -12.85 -13.42 10.58
N LYS A 120 -12.31 -12.68 11.56
CA LYS A 120 -12.94 -12.54 12.88
C LYS A 120 -14.36 -11.96 12.77
N ARG A 121 -14.55 -10.88 12.01
CA ARG A 121 -15.88 -10.27 11.79
C ARG A 121 -16.85 -11.22 11.09
N ALA A 122 -16.38 -12.00 10.13
CA ALA A 122 -17.19 -13.01 9.44
C ALA A 122 -17.65 -14.10 10.42
N ALA A 123 -16.75 -14.62 11.26
CA ALA A 123 -17.09 -15.58 12.31
C ALA A 123 -18.11 -15.00 13.31
N PHE A 124 -17.89 -13.77 13.80
CA PHE A 124 -18.85 -13.11 14.68
C PHE A 124 -20.21 -12.90 14.02
N ARG A 125 -20.26 -12.53 12.73
CA ARG A 125 -21.53 -12.38 11.99
C ARG A 125 -22.23 -13.72 11.79
N ALA A 126 -21.48 -14.79 11.54
CA ALA A 126 -22.04 -16.13 11.38
C ALA A 126 -22.72 -16.63 12.66
N VAL A 127 -22.17 -16.28 13.83
CA VAL A 127 -22.78 -16.61 15.13
C VAL A 127 -23.95 -15.67 15.48
N LYS A 128 -23.82 -14.37 15.19
CA LYS A 128 -24.82 -13.37 15.64
C LYS A 128 -26.05 -13.27 14.74
N ARG A 129 -25.92 -13.49 13.42
CA ARG A 129 -27.04 -13.47 12.45
C ARG A 129 -28.18 -14.46 12.78
N PRO A 130 -27.91 -15.74 13.10
CA PRO A 130 -28.99 -16.66 13.43
C PRO A 130 -29.73 -16.23 14.70
N VAL A 131 -29.01 -15.70 15.69
CA VAL A 131 -29.61 -15.18 16.93
C VAL A 131 -30.46 -13.93 16.68
N SER A 132 -29.96 -12.96 15.89
CA SER A 132 -30.75 -11.76 15.57
C SER A 132 -31.98 -12.08 14.73
N ASN A 133 -31.86 -13.03 13.79
CA ASN A 133 -32.98 -13.47 12.96
C ASN A 133 -34.01 -14.23 13.80
N ALA A 134 -33.57 -15.04 14.77
CA ALA A 134 -34.47 -15.71 15.71
C ALA A 134 -35.23 -14.72 16.60
N VAL A 135 -34.56 -13.67 17.09
CA VAL A 135 -35.22 -12.60 17.86
C VAL A 135 -36.20 -11.82 16.99
N ALA A 136 -35.84 -11.48 15.75
CA ALA A 136 -36.75 -10.81 14.82
C ALA A 136 -37.96 -11.68 14.47
N ALA A 137 -37.76 -12.99 14.24
CA ALA A 137 -38.84 -13.93 14.01
C ALA A 137 -39.76 -14.08 15.23
N ALA A 138 -39.19 -14.11 16.43
CA ALA A 138 -39.95 -14.16 17.68
C ALA A 138 -40.75 -12.86 17.91
N GLN A 139 -40.18 -11.70 17.62
CA GLN A 139 -40.90 -10.43 17.67
C GLN A 139 -42.01 -10.36 16.61
N ALA A 140 -41.74 -10.78 15.37
CA ALA A 140 -42.76 -10.84 14.33
C ALA A 140 -43.91 -11.79 14.70
N ALA A 141 -43.59 -12.96 15.28
CA ALA A 141 -44.60 -13.90 15.78
C ALA A 141 -45.40 -13.31 16.95
N ALA A 142 -44.76 -12.60 17.87
CA ALA A 142 -45.43 -11.94 18.99
C ALA A 142 -46.35 -10.80 18.52
N ILE A 143 -45.90 -10.00 17.54
CA ILE A 143 -46.71 -8.94 16.93
C ILE A 143 -47.90 -9.56 16.18
N GLY A 144 -47.67 -10.62 15.40
CA GLY A 144 -48.74 -11.34 14.71
C GLY A 144 -49.77 -11.93 15.68
N ALA A 145 -49.32 -12.55 16.77
CA ALA A 145 -50.21 -13.08 17.82
C ALA A 145 -50.99 -11.98 18.54
N ALA A 146 -50.33 -10.85 18.86
CA ALA A 146 -50.99 -9.69 19.44
C ALA A 146 -52.05 -9.11 18.50
N TRP A 147 -51.78 -9.05 17.20
CA TRP A 147 -52.73 -8.58 16.20
C TRP A 147 -53.94 -9.51 16.06
N VAL A 148 -53.71 -10.84 16.06
CA VAL A 148 -54.80 -11.85 16.06
C VAL A 148 -55.70 -11.72 17.30
N LEU A 149 -55.11 -11.49 18.47
CA LEU A 149 -55.85 -11.28 19.72
C LEU A 149 -56.63 -9.96 19.70
N GLN A 150 -56.03 -8.88 19.19
CA GLN A 150 -56.66 -7.56 19.14
C GLN A 150 -57.74 -7.46 18.06
N ALA A 151 -57.58 -8.17 16.93
CA ALA A 151 -58.57 -8.27 15.86
C ALA A 151 -59.68 -9.30 16.14
N GLY A 152 -59.73 -9.88 17.35
CA GLY A 152 -60.80 -10.79 17.77
C GLY A 152 -60.87 -12.11 17.02
N GLY A 153 -59.76 -12.58 16.42
CA GLY A 153 -59.73 -13.82 15.64
C GLY A 153 -60.33 -13.72 14.22
N HIS A 154 -60.63 -12.51 13.74
CA HIS A 154 -61.00 -12.33 12.33
C HIS A 154 -59.77 -12.50 11.44
N SER A 155 -59.82 -13.51 10.56
CA SER A 155 -58.84 -13.65 9.48
C SER A 155 -58.88 -12.40 8.59
N PRO A 156 -57.73 -11.92 8.08
CA PRO A 156 -57.73 -10.83 7.10
C PRO A 156 -58.66 -11.20 5.95
N ASP A 157 -59.53 -10.25 5.58
CA ASP A 157 -60.52 -10.43 4.52
C ASP A 157 -59.81 -10.97 3.26
N PRO A 158 -60.13 -12.21 2.82
CA PRO A 158 -59.46 -12.83 1.68
C PRO A 158 -59.67 -12.06 0.38
N ASP A 159 -60.68 -11.20 0.32
CA ASP A 159 -60.99 -10.35 -0.83
C ASP A 159 -60.39 -8.95 -0.72
N TYR A 160 -59.73 -8.61 0.40
CA TYR A 160 -59.01 -7.35 0.54
C TYR A 160 -57.78 -7.33 -0.35
N LYS A 161 -57.90 -6.61 -1.47
CA LYS A 161 -56.75 -6.24 -2.29
C LYS A 161 -56.18 -4.94 -1.72
N PRO A 162 -54.92 -4.93 -1.23
CA PRO A 162 -54.30 -3.70 -0.80
C PRO A 162 -54.30 -2.72 -1.98
N GLU A 163 -54.59 -1.45 -1.69
CA GLU A 163 -54.46 -0.39 -2.69
C GLU A 163 -53.04 -0.44 -3.29
N PRO A 164 -52.90 -0.28 -4.62
CA PRO A 164 -51.60 -0.30 -5.25
C PRO A 164 -50.72 0.78 -4.62
N ILE A 165 -49.62 0.35 -4.00
CA ILE A 165 -48.62 1.27 -3.45
C ILE A 165 -48.10 2.10 -4.63
N ASN A 166 -48.45 3.38 -4.65
CA ASN A 166 -47.95 4.28 -5.68
C ASN A 166 -46.43 4.31 -5.58
N PRO A 167 -45.69 3.98 -6.66
CA PRO A 167 -44.25 3.97 -6.60
C PRO A 167 -43.77 5.37 -6.24
N CYS A 168 -42.77 5.47 -5.34
CA CYS A 168 -42.20 6.75 -4.95
C CYS A 168 -41.86 7.57 -6.20
N ALA A 169 -42.53 8.72 -6.37
CA ALA A 169 -42.42 9.54 -7.57
C ALA A 169 -40.97 9.99 -7.85
N ALA A 170 -40.17 10.19 -6.79
CA ALA A 170 -38.78 10.61 -6.90
C ALA A 170 -37.88 9.53 -7.52
N CYS A 171 -38.11 8.25 -7.23
CA CYS A 171 -37.24 7.15 -7.70
C CYS A 171 -37.95 6.11 -8.58
N GLY A 172 -39.22 6.33 -8.91
CA GLY A 172 -40.06 5.38 -9.63
C GLY A 172 -40.15 4.02 -8.95
N GLY A 173 -40.15 3.99 -7.61
CA GLY A 173 -40.19 2.75 -6.81
C GLY A 173 -38.87 1.95 -6.78
N LYS A 174 -37.75 2.47 -7.30
CA LYS A 174 -36.47 1.74 -7.36
C LYS A 174 -35.60 1.89 -6.10
N GLY A 175 -36.02 2.69 -5.12
CA GLY A 175 -35.28 2.96 -3.87
C GLY A 175 -33.94 3.69 -4.04
N GLY A 176 -33.59 4.13 -5.25
CA GLY A 176 -32.35 4.85 -5.54
C GLY A 176 -32.07 5.07 -7.02
N HIS A 177 -31.00 5.80 -7.29
CA HIS A 177 -30.55 6.20 -8.62
C HIS A 177 -29.13 5.68 -8.88
N ASN A 178 -28.88 5.22 -10.10
CA ASN A 178 -27.53 4.89 -10.54
C ASN A 178 -26.92 6.14 -11.17
N ILE A 179 -25.76 6.55 -10.66
CA ILE A 179 -24.99 7.64 -11.23
C ILE A 179 -23.77 7.04 -11.92
N GLU A 180 -23.70 7.25 -13.24
CA GLU A 180 -22.57 6.87 -14.06
C GLU A 180 -21.54 8.01 -14.06
N TYR A 181 -20.31 7.70 -13.68
CA TYR A 181 -19.19 8.64 -13.70
C TYR A 181 -18.09 8.11 -14.61
N ARG A 182 -17.40 9.01 -15.34
CA ARG A 182 -16.28 8.63 -16.23
C ARG A 182 -15.04 8.12 -15.48
N LEU A 183 -14.92 8.40 -14.18
CA LEU A 183 -13.73 8.10 -13.36
C LEU A 183 -13.90 6.86 -12.46
N HIS A 184 -15.13 6.41 -12.19
CA HIS A 184 -15.42 5.31 -11.26
C HIS A 184 -16.55 4.42 -11.79
N LYS A 185 -16.60 3.15 -11.33
CA LYS A 185 -17.72 2.26 -11.63
C LYS A 185 -19.05 2.86 -11.15
N THR A 186 -20.13 2.55 -11.87
CA THR A 186 -21.51 3.00 -11.57
C THR A 186 -21.81 2.90 -10.08
N THR A 187 -22.18 4.02 -9.48
CA THR A 187 -22.46 4.11 -8.04
C THR A 187 -23.96 4.28 -7.83
N ARG A 188 -24.56 3.42 -6.99
CA ARG A 188 -25.98 3.53 -6.64
C ARG A 188 -26.15 4.43 -5.42
N VAL A 189 -26.86 5.54 -5.60
CA VAL A 189 -27.23 6.49 -4.55
C VAL A 189 -28.65 6.18 -4.09
N ARG A 190 -28.87 6.07 -2.78
CA ARG A 190 -30.21 5.80 -2.21
C ARG A 190 -31.12 7.00 -2.40
N CYS A 191 -32.40 6.76 -2.62
CA CYS A 191 -33.41 7.81 -2.66
C CYS A 191 -33.56 8.41 -1.26
N SER A 192 -33.34 9.72 -1.13
CA SER A 192 -33.47 10.41 0.16
C SER A 192 -34.90 10.39 0.69
N VAL A 193 -35.89 10.44 -0.20
CA VAL A 193 -37.32 10.37 0.15
C VAL A 193 -37.65 9.01 0.76
N CYS A 194 -37.37 7.91 0.05
CA CYS A 194 -37.64 6.56 0.57
C CYS A 194 -36.79 6.24 1.81
N SER A 195 -35.56 6.74 1.89
CA SER A 195 -34.71 6.54 3.06
C SER A 195 -35.22 7.27 4.29
N GLY A 196 -35.93 8.39 4.11
CA GLY A 196 -36.55 9.17 5.17
C GLY A 196 -37.92 8.64 5.59
N THR A 197 -38.70 8.08 4.66
CA THR A 197 -40.04 7.51 4.93
C THR A 197 -39.99 6.06 5.40
N GLY A 198 -38.85 5.37 5.26
CA GLY A 198 -38.72 3.97 5.65
C GLY A 198 -39.29 2.97 4.63
N GLU A 199 -39.64 3.44 3.43
CA GLU A 199 -40.22 2.64 2.34
C GLU A 199 -39.15 1.86 1.52
N ILE A 200 -37.94 1.72 2.04
CA ILE A 200 -36.87 0.93 1.40
C ILE A 200 -36.84 -0.45 2.06
N ASP A 201 -37.41 -1.44 1.38
CA ASP A 201 -37.14 -2.88 1.62
C ASP A 201 -35.71 -3.26 1.19
#